data_AF-A0A3M1MZE0-F1
#
_entry.id   AF-A0A3M1MZE0-F1
#
_cell.length_a   1.000
_cell.length_b   1.000
_cell.length_c   1.000
_cell.angle_alpha   90.00
_cell.angle_beta   90.00
_cell.angle_gamma   90.00
#
_symmetry.space_group_name_H-M   'P 1'
#
loop_
_entity.id
_entity.type
_entity.pdbx_description
1 polymer ?
#
loop_
_entity_poly.entity_id
_entity_poly.type
_entity_poly.pdbx_seq_one_letter_code
_entity_poly.pdbx_strand_id
1 'polypeptide(L)'
;EARYQLLRQIGQHLQALPDPFMRRAYAEEIAEKLHIPLDFWETYQSVSAAPPPAPSQRSPRLTAERELLRVALLYPEVPYEGVPLWRFLMEELRLFSFAEAPAEEVRQALCTWAGAEPPQPAHLMVQLSPSAQDWLSELLLERYTLSPHWRTWDDSPLQEDPLALLESNLALLHLHHIQSLLEENLRYLEGISPEEPAYQEHLAIHQVLVEQRRELAHRQGLILPYRKASSQEKAT
;
A
#
# COMPACT_ATOMS: atom_id res chain seq x y z
N GLU A 1 -12.14 -35.32 -0.40
CA GLU A 1 -12.73 -34.36 -1.35
C GLU A 1 -13.93 -33.58 -0.81
N ALA A 2 -14.97 -34.24 -0.28
CA ALA A 2 -16.16 -33.55 0.27
C ALA A 2 -15.85 -32.49 1.35
N ARG A 3 -14.93 -32.78 2.28
CA ARG A 3 -14.46 -31.82 3.30
C ARG A 3 -13.83 -30.56 2.68
N TYR A 4 -13.09 -30.72 1.59
CA TYR A 4 -12.42 -29.61 0.91
C TYR A 4 -13.42 -28.72 0.17
N GLN A 5 -14.45 -29.31 -0.44
CA GLN A 5 -15.54 -28.56 -1.06
C GLN A 5 -16.36 -27.76 -0.05
N LEU A 6 -16.61 -28.33 1.14
CA LEU A 6 -17.31 -27.65 2.22
C LEU A 6 -16.51 -26.44 2.73
N LEU A 7 -15.21 -26.62 3.01
CA LEU A 7 -14.33 -25.51 3.42
C LEU A 7 -14.28 -24.41 2.35
N ARG A 8 -14.31 -24.81 1.08
CA ARG A 8 -14.30 -23.88 -0.04
C ARG A 8 -15.55 -23.00 -0.08
N GLN A 9 -16.72 -23.59 0.13
CA GLN A 9 -18.00 -22.86 0.16
C GLN A 9 -18.08 -21.91 1.36
N ILE A 10 -17.66 -22.37 2.54
CA ILE A 10 -17.64 -21.55 3.76
C ILE A 10 -16.76 -20.32 3.57
N GLY A 11 -15.56 -20.51 3.01
CA GLY A 11 -14.66 -19.41 2.77
C GLY A 11 -15.16 -18.42 1.69
N GLN A 12 -15.89 -18.89 0.68
CA GLN A 12 -16.56 -18.00 -0.29
C GLN A 12 -17.66 -17.16 0.37
N HIS A 13 -18.45 -17.74 1.28
CA HIS A 13 -19.47 -17.01 2.02
C HIS A 13 -18.88 -15.97 2.98
N LEU A 14 -17.78 -16.29 3.66
CA LEU A 14 -17.05 -15.32 4.49
C LEU A 14 -16.54 -14.12 3.68
N GLN A 15 -16.00 -14.35 2.49
CA GLN A 15 -15.50 -13.28 1.61
C GLN A 15 -16.63 -12.39 1.05
N ALA A 16 -17.82 -12.95 0.86
CA ALA A 16 -18.97 -12.19 0.37
C ALA A 16 -19.56 -11.21 1.41
N LEU A 17 -19.14 -11.29 2.68
CA LEU A 17 -19.59 -10.36 3.71
C LEU A 17 -18.93 -8.98 3.51
N PRO A 18 -19.72 -7.90 3.43
CA PRO A 18 -19.21 -6.56 3.14
C PRO A 18 -18.47 -5.91 4.31
N ASP A 19 -18.81 -6.29 5.54
CA ASP A 19 -18.26 -5.71 6.77
C ASP A 19 -17.08 -6.55 7.29
N PRO A 20 -15.87 -5.95 7.45
CA PRO A 20 -14.69 -6.64 7.96
C PRO A 20 -14.83 -7.11 9.41
N PHE A 21 -15.59 -6.41 10.27
CA PHE A 21 -15.82 -6.81 11.65
C PHE A 21 -16.72 -8.04 11.72
N MET A 22 -17.80 -8.06 10.93
CA MET A 22 -18.65 -9.24 10.81
C MET A 22 -17.88 -10.42 10.24
N ARG A 23 -17.06 -10.20 9.21
CA ARG A 23 -16.23 -11.26 8.60
C ARG A 23 -15.31 -11.92 9.62
N ARG A 24 -14.67 -11.13 10.49
CA ARG A 24 -13.81 -11.64 11.56
C ARG A 24 -14.61 -12.41 12.63
N ALA A 25 -15.73 -11.86 13.10
CA ALA A 25 -16.57 -12.53 14.09
C ALA A 25 -17.06 -13.91 13.60
N TYR A 26 -17.47 -14.01 12.33
CA TYR A 26 -17.83 -15.30 11.74
C TYR A 26 -16.64 -16.22 11.53
N ALA A 27 -15.46 -15.70 11.17
CA ALA A 27 -14.24 -16.50 11.06
C ALA A 27 -13.82 -17.10 12.42
N GLU A 28 -13.96 -16.35 13.51
CA GLU A 28 -13.74 -16.80 14.89
C GLU A 28 -14.72 -17.92 15.27
N GLU A 29 -16.01 -17.75 15.00
CA GLU A 29 -17.02 -18.77 15.28
C GLU A 29 -16.81 -20.07 14.47
N ILE A 30 -16.40 -19.93 13.21
CA ILE A 30 -16.11 -21.06 12.32
C ILE A 30 -14.81 -21.77 12.74
N ALA A 31 -13.80 -21.02 13.18
CA ALA A 31 -12.54 -21.57 13.70
C ALA A 31 -12.79 -22.42 14.96
N GLU A 32 -13.62 -21.93 15.87
CA GLU A 32 -14.01 -22.64 17.08
C GLU A 32 -14.77 -23.93 16.77
N LYS A 33 -15.78 -23.86 15.88
CA LYS A 33 -16.65 -25.00 15.54
C LYS A 33 -15.97 -26.07 14.69
N LEU A 34 -15.03 -25.69 13.84
CA LEU A 34 -14.37 -26.61 12.91
C LEU A 34 -12.97 -27.03 13.38
N HIS A 35 -12.49 -26.50 14.51
CA HIS A 35 -11.14 -26.69 15.04
C HIS A 35 -10.07 -26.41 13.98
N ILE A 36 -10.31 -25.38 13.19
CA ILE A 36 -9.41 -24.91 12.15
C ILE A 36 -8.87 -23.56 12.64
N PRO A 37 -7.55 -23.32 12.60
CA PRO A 37 -6.97 -22.07 13.09
C PRO A 37 -7.66 -20.86 12.47
N LEU A 38 -7.90 -19.83 13.26
CA LEU A 38 -8.47 -18.56 12.77
C LEU A 38 -7.67 -18.04 11.57
N ASP A 39 -6.35 -18.15 11.65
CA ASP A 39 -5.39 -17.82 10.60
C ASP A 39 -5.73 -18.46 9.24
N PHE A 40 -6.32 -19.67 9.21
CA PHE A 40 -6.73 -20.32 7.96
C PHE A 40 -7.93 -19.61 7.31
N TRP A 41 -8.90 -19.16 8.09
CA TRP A 41 -10.09 -18.46 7.59
C TRP A 41 -9.79 -17.02 7.22
N GLU A 42 -8.88 -16.39 7.97
CA GLU A 42 -8.37 -15.05 7.68
C GLU A 42 -7.51 -15.03 6.40
N THR A 43 -6.91 -16.16 6.02
CA THR A 43 -6.06 -16.30 4.83
C THR A 43 -6.74 -17.02 3.65
N TYR A 44 -7.99 -17.44 3.80
CA TYR A 44 -8.69 -18.20 2.77
C TYR A 44 -8.97 -17.34 1.52
N GLN A 45 -8.55 -17.83 0.34
CA GLN A 45 -8.90 -17.27 -0.96
C GLN A 45 -9.57 -18.30 -1.88
N SER A 46 -10.71 -17.91 -2.47
CA SER A 46 -11.30 -18.64 -3.59
C SER A 46 -10.44 -18.47 -4.84
N VAL A 47 -9.71 -19.51 -5.25
CA VAL A 47 -8.93 -19.53 -6.51
C VAL A 47 -9.83 -19.49 -7.77
N SER A 48 -11.15 -19.31 -7.62
CA SER A 48 -12.04 -19.19 -8.77
C SER A 48 -13.29 -18.40 -8.42
N ALA A 49 -13.20 -17.09 -8.60
CA ALA A 49 -14.26 -16.25 -9.14
C ALA A 49 -13.60 -14.90 -9.43
N ALA A 50 -13.32 -14.64 -10.71
CA ALA A 50 -12.95 -13.30 -11.14
C ALA A 50 -14.09 -12.35 -10.69
N PRO A 51 -13.81 -11.30 -9.92
CA PRO A 51 -14.82 -10.28 -9.66
C PRO A 51 -15.20 -9.63 -11.00
N PRO A 52 -16.47 -9.23 -11.20
CA PRO A 52 -16.85 -8.46 -12.38
C PRO A 52 -15.98 -7.20 -12.47
N PRO A 53 -15.68 -6.69 -13.68
CA PRO A 53 -14.75 -5.58 -13.83
C PRO A 53 -15.34 -4.33 -13.16
N ALA A 54 -14.82 -4.00 -11.99
CA ALA A 54 -14.95 -2.67 -11.43
C ALA A 54 -14.26 -1.69 -12.39
N PRO A 55 -14.75 -0.44 -12.55
CA PRO A 55 -14.09 0.58 -13.35
C PRO A 55 -12.64 0.67 -12.90
N SER A 56 -11.70 0.65 -13.85
CA SER A 56 -10.24 0.57 -13.68
C SER A 56 -9.75 1.22 -12.38
N GLN A 57 -9.77 0.46 -11.28
CA GLN A 57 -9.23 0.92 -10.01
C GLN A 57 -7.72 0.91 -10.20
N ARG A 58 -7.12 2.11 -10.25
CA ARG A 58 -5.67 2.25 -10.17
C ARG A 58 -5.19 1.45 -8.97
N SER A 59 -4.02 0.83 -9.07
CA SER A 59 -3.52 0.03 -7.96
C SER A 59 -3.42 0.89 -6.69
N PRO A 60 -3.64 0.32 -5.49
CA PRO A 60 -3.56 1.08 -4.23
C PRO A 60 -2.23 1.83 -4.07
N ARG A 61 -1.13 1.25 -4.58
CA ARG A 61 0.18 1.90 -4.65
C ARG A 61 0.16 3.15 -5.52
N LEU A 62 -0.36 3.07 -6.75
CA LEU A 62 -0.41 4.22 -7.66
C LEU A 62 -1.29 5.35 -7.11
N THR A 63 -2.35 4.98 -6.40
CA THR A 63 -3.20 5.95 -5.69
C THR A 63 -2.41 6.62 -4.56
N ALA A 64 -1.67 5.85 -3.76
CA ALA A 64 -0.85 6.40 -2.68
C ALA A 64 0.30 7.29 -3.17
N GLU A 65 1.03 6.87 -4.22
CA GLU A 65 2.07 7.66 -4.88
C GLU A 65 1.51 9.03 -5.33
N ARG A 66 0.34 9.00 -5.98
CA ARG A 66 -0.34 10.19 -6.46
C ARG A 66 -0.78 11.12 -5.32
N GLU A 67 -1.49 10.59 -4.33
CA GLU A 67 -2.00 11.40 -3.22
C GLU A 67 -0.89 12.03 -2.39
N LEU A 68 0.24 11.35 -2.17
CA LEU A 68 1.36 11.93 -1.42
C LEU A 68 2.00 13.12 -2.16
N LEU A 69 2.16 13.02 -3.48
CA LEU A 69 2.62 14.16 -4.29
C LEU A 69 1.63 15.32 -4.23
N ARG A 70 0.32 15.02 -4.26
CA ARG A 70 -0.73 16.02 -4.16
C ARG A 70 -0.70 16.71 -2.80
N VAL A 71 -0.56 15.96 -1.72
CA VAL A 71 -0.46 16.49 -0.36
C VAL A 71 0.74 17.41 -0.20
N ALA A 72 1.92 17.00 -0.72
CA ALA A 72 3.13 17.82 -0.69
C ALA A 72 2.97 19.18 -1.41
N LEU A 73 2.20 19.20 -2.50
CA LEU A 73 2.05 20.38 -3.37
C LEU A 73 0.88 21.28 -2.97
N LEU A 74 -0.24 20.72 -2.50
CA LEU A 74 -1.45 21.47 -2.17
C LEU A 74 -1.49 21.91 -0.70
N TYR A 75 -0.82 21.19 0.19
CA TYR A 75 -0.81 21.47 1.62
C TYR A 75 0.61 21.62 2.20
N PRO A 76 1.52 22.35 1.53
CA PRO A 76 2.93 22.32 1.88
C PRO A 76 3.22 22.82 3.30
N GLU A 77 2.53 23.88 3.73
CA GLU A 77 2.78 24.60 4.99
C GLU A 77 2.06 23.98 6.20
N VAL A 78 1.31 22.89 6.02
CA VAL A 78 0.66 22.21 7.15
C VAL A 78 1.75 21.70 8.10
N PRO A 79 1.66 21.97 9.41
CA PRO A 79 2.66 21.47 10.36
C PRO A 79 2.46 19.98 10.63
N TYR A 80 3.55 19.21 10.55
CA TYR A 80 3.60 17.80 10.91
C TYR A 80 4.88 17.52 11.70
N GLU A 81 4.77 16.96 12.90
CA GLU A 81 5.90 16.67 13.80
C GLU A 81 6.87 17.85 14.03
N GLY A 82 6.35 19.09 13.99
CA GLY A 82 7.15 20.30 14.19
C GLY A 82 7.90 20.83 12.96
N VAL A 83 7.69 20.23 11.78
CA VAL A 83 8.21 20.72 10.49
C VAL A 83 7.09 20.95 9.48
N PRO A 84 7.29 21.77 8.44
CA PRO A 84 6.35 21.87 7.32
C PRO A 84 6.21 20.53 6.59
N LEU A 85 4.99 20.17 6.22
CA LEU A 85 4.64 18.89 5.61
C LEU A 85 5.42 18.62 4.32
N TRP A 86 5.63 19.63 3.47
CA TRP A 86 6.42 19.47 2.24
C TRP A 86 7.84 18.98 2.52
N ARG A 87 8.45 19.46 3.61
CA ARG A 87 9.83 19.14 3.97
C ARG A 87 9.93 17.72 4.53
N PHE A 88 8.98 17.33 5.38
CA PHE A 88 8.85 15.95 5.84
C PHE A 88 8.67 14.98 4.67
N LEU A 89 7.70 15.26 3.79
CA LEU A 89 7.40 14.42 2.64
C LEU A 89 8.57 14.29 1.67
N MET A 90 9.34 15.34 1.41
CA MET A 90 10.51 15.23 0.55
C MET A 90 11.57 14.27 1.08
N GLU A 91 11.77 14.20 2.39
CA GLU A 91 12.72 13.25 2.98
C GLU A 91 12.17 11.82 2.91
N GLU A 92 10.89 11.61 3.25
CA GLU A 92 10.25 10.29 3.14
C GLU A 92 10.19 9.79 1.70
N LEU A 93 9.84 10.65 0.74
CA LEU A 93 9.71 10.29 -0.67
C LEU A 93 11.05 9.87 -1.31
N ARG A 94 12.20 10.19 -0.70
CA ARG A 94 13.52 9.69 -1.16
C ARG A 94 13.70 8.20 -0.94
N LEU A 95 12.96 7.61 -0.01
CA LEU A 95 13.04 6.18 0.32
C LEU A 95 12.33 5.29 -0.71
N PHE A 96 11.52 5.89 -1.59
CA PHE A 96 10.67 5.15 -2.52
C PHE A 96 11.03 5.42 -3.98
N SER A 97 10.76 4.42 -4.82
CA SER A 97 10.65 4.55 -6.27
C SER A 97 9.19 4.44 -6.68
N PHE A 98 8.76 5.31 -7.58
CA PHE A 98 7.39 5.32 -8.09
C PHE A 98 7.27 4.43 -9.32
N ALA A 99 6.11 3.80 -9.47
CA ALA A 99 5.91 2.81 -10.53
C ALA A 99 5.68 3.46 -11.90
N GLU A 100 5.03 4.62 -11.94
CA GLU A 100 4.79 5.37 -13.17
C GLU A 100 5.92 6.34 -13.46
N ALA A 101 6.52 6.26 -14.66
CA ALA A 101 7.64 7.13 -15.04
C ALA A 101 7.33 8.65 -14.90
N PRO A 102 6.15 9.16 -15.30
CA PRO A 102 5.80 10.56 -15.07
C PRO A 102 5.72 10.93 -13.58
N ALA A 103 5.19 10.04 -12.74
CA ALA A 103 5.07 10.27 -11.30
C ALA A 103 6.44 10.22 -10.61
N GLU A 104 7.32 9.30 -11.03
CA GLU A 104 8.70 9.21 -10.56
C GLU A 104 9.51 10.46 -10.93
N GLU A 105 9.31 11.01 -12.13
CA GLU A 105 9.98 12.24 -12.55
C GLU A 105 9.57 13.44 -11.66
N VAL A 106 8.28 13.56 -11.36
CA VAL A 106 7.76 14.58 -10.42
C VAL A 106 8.34 14.38 -9.02
N ARG A 107 8.37 13.13 -8.52
CA ARG A 107 8.97 12.79 -7.23
C ARG A 107 10.44 13.19 -7.18
N GLN A 108 11.22 12.90 -8.22
CA GLN A 108 12.64 13.26 -8.30
C GLN A 108 12.83 14.79 -8.32
N ALA A 109 12.02 15.52 -9.08
CA ALA A 109 12.07 16.98 -9.11
C ALA A 109 11.76 17.59 -7.72
N LEU A 110 10.80 17.01 -6.99
CA LEU A 110 10.54 17.40 -5.60
C LEU A 110 11.72 17.06 -4.68
N CYS A 111 12.24 15.83 -4.73
CA CYS A 111 13.31 15.39 -3.82
C CYS A 111 14.63 16.16 -4.01
N THR A 112 14.85 16.74 -5.19
CA THR A 112 16.01 17.56 -5.53
C THR A 112 15.79 19.06 -5.30
N TRP A 113 14.60 19.46 -4.85
CA TRP A 113 14.30 20.85 -4.50
C TRP A 113 15.19 21.33 -3.34
N ALA A 114 15.98 22.38 -3.60
CA ALA A 114 16.90 22.96 -2.63
C ALA A 114 16.41 24.31 -2.07
N GLY A 115 15.15 24.69 -2.33
CA GLY A 115 14.58 25.95 -1.87
C GLY A 115 14.31 25.95 -0.35
N ALA A 116 14.39 27.14 0.26
CA ALA A 116 13.97 27.34 1.65
C ALA A 116 12.44 27.45 1.80
N GLU A 117 11.75 27.67 0.69
CA GLU A 117 10.30 27.78 0.58
C GLU A 117 9.72 26.53 -0.11
N PRO A 118 8.40 26.27 0.04
CA PRO A 118 7.76 25.14 -0.63
C PRO A 118 7.97 25.14 -2.14
N PRO A 119 8.14 23.95 -2.74
CA PRO A 119 8.19 23.82 -4.19
C PRO A 119 6.89 24.34 -4.82
N GLN A 120 7.02 25.30 -5.73
CA GLN A 120 5.87 25.77 -6.49
C GLN A 120 5.69 24.89 -7.72
N PRO A 121 4.47 24.39 -8.03
CA PRO A 121 4.26 23.51 -9.16
C PRO A 121 4.74 24.10 -10.50
N ALA A 122 4.56 25.41 -10.69
CA ALA A 122 5.03 26.12 -11.87
C ALA A 122 6.56 26.03 -12.06
N HIS A 123 7.35 26.00 -10.97
CA HIS A 123 8.80 25.85 -11.04
C HIS A 123 9.20 24.42 -11.37
N LEU A 124 8.48 23.42 -10.83
CA LEU A 124 8.71 22.02 -11.15
C LEU A 124 8.47 21.74 -12.63
N MET A 125 7.38 22.27 -13.20
CA MET A 125 7.02 22.06 -14.60
C MET A 125 8.13 22.42 -15.60
N VAL A 126 8.97 23.42 -15.29
CA VAL A 126 10.08 23.84 -16.17
C VAL A 126 11.13 22.74 -16.37
N GLN A 127 11.27 21.83 -15.40
CA GLN A 127 12.30 20.79 -15.39
C GLN A 127 11.76 19.42 -15.85
N LEU A 128 10.45 19.29 -16.00
CA LEU A 128 9.77 18.04 -16.30
C LEU A 128 9.61 17.84 -17.81
N SER A 129 9.60 16.58 -18.24
CA SER A 129 9.19 16.16 -19.57
C SER A 129 7.72 16.53 -19.84
N PRO A 130 7.30 16.68 -21.11
CA PRO A 130 5.90 17.01 -21.44
C PRO A 130 4.89 16.05 -20.81
N SER A 131 5.21 14.74 -20.78
CA SER A 131 4.33 13.74 -20.17
C SER A 131 4.19 13.93 -18.64
N ALA A 132 5.26 14.32 -17.96
CA ALA A 132 5.22 14.61 -16.52
C ALA A 132 4.56 15.96 -16.21
N GLN A 133 4.68 16.94 -17.11
CA GLN A 133 3.93 18.21 -17.01
C GLN A 133 2.42 17.99 -17.12
N ASP A 134 1.97 17.19 -18.09
CA ASP A 134 0.55 16.84 -18.25
C ASP A 134 0.04 16.09 -17.00
N TRP A 135 0.80 15.10 -16.54
CA TRP A 135 0.46 14.32 -15.35
C TRP A 135 0.38 15.18 -14.07
N LEU A 136 1.34 16.10 -13.88
CA LEU A 136 1.33 17.05 -12.76
C LEU A 136 0.17 18.04 -12.86
N SER A 137 -0.16 18.50 -14.07
CA SER A 137 -1.31 19.37 -14.29
C SER A 137 -2.61 18.65 -13.92
N GLU A 138 -2.77 17.40 -14.35
CA GLU A 138 -3.90 16.56 -13.94
C GLU A 138 -3.93 16.35 -12.42
N LEU A 139 -2.78 16.16 -11.77
CA LEU A 139 -2.70 16.05 -10.31
C LEU A 139 -3.27 17.26 -9.58
N LEU A 140 -2.93 18.47 -10.04
CA LEU A 140 -3.34 19.72 -9.41
C LEU A 140 -4.80 20.09 -9.73
N LEU A 141 -5.28 19.66 -10.89
CA LEU A 141 -6.62 19.97 -11.38
C LEU A 141 -7.67 18.92 -10.99
N GLU A 142 -7.27 17.75 -10.49
CA GLU A 142 -8.18 16.71 -10.03
C GLU A 142 -8.97 17.21 -8.81
N ARG A 143 -10.12 17.82 -9.11
CA ARG A 143 -11.20 17.99 -8.14
C ARG A 143 -11.84 16.63 -7.95
N TYR A 144 -12.10 16.24 -6.69
CA TYR A 144 -12.95 15.10 -6.36
C TYR A 144 -14.16 15.13 -7.28
N THR A 145 -14.37 14.04 -8.04
CA THR A 145 -15.55 13.90 -8.88
C THR A 145 -16.77 13.99 -7.98
N LEU A 146 -17.48 15.12 -8.04
CA LEU A 146 -18.68 15.34 -7.24
C LEU A 146 -19.67 14.22 -7.61
N SER A 147 -20.17 13.49 -6.62
CA SER A 147 -21.16 12.44 -6.87
C SER A 147 -22.40 13.07 -7.51
N PRO A 148 -22.96 12.48 -8.58
CA PRO A 148 -24.21 12.97 -9.19
C PRO A 148 -25.42 12.88 -8.23
N HIS A 149 -25.24 12.29 -7.05
CA HIS A 149 -26.26 12.16 -6.01
C HIS A 149 -26.23 13.25 -4.93
N TRP A 150 -25.26 14.18 -4.96
CA TRP A 150 -25.23 15.30 -4.03
C TRP A 150 -26.29 16.34 -4.39
N ARG A 151 -27.19 16.60 -3.45
CA ARG A 151 -28.38 17.42 -3.68
C ARG A 151 -28.15 18.87 -3.30
N THR A 152 -27.13 19.16 -2.49
CA THR A 152 -26.77 20.50 -2.01
C THR A 152 -25.26 20.71 -1.94
N TRP A 153 -24.79 21.96 -2.02
CA TRP A 153 -23.37 22.32 -1.88
C TRP A 153 -22.78 21.91 -0.52
N ASP A 154 -23.62 21.80 0.51
CA ASP A 154 -23.26 21.35 1.86
C ASP A 154 -23.01 19.82 1.95
N ASP A 155 -23.33 19.06 0.89
CA ASP A 155 -23.02 17.61 0.77
C ASP A 155 -21.62 17.35 0.16
N SER A 156 -20.87 18.40 -0.19
CA SER A 156 -19.47 18.25 -0.61
C SER A 156 -18.69 17.51 0.48
N PRO A 157 -17.77 16.59 0.15
CA PRO A 157 -16.94 15.96 1.16
C PRO A 157 -16.23 17.10 1.87
N LEU A 158 -16.27 17.08 3.20
CA LEU A 158 -15.36 17.86 4.01
C LEU A 158 -13.97 17.67 3.39
N GLN A 159 -13.23 18.75 3.17
CA GLN A 159 -11.85 18.67 2.70
C GLN A 159 -11.15 17.58 3.50
N GLU A 160 -10.73 16.51 2.82
CA GLU A 160 -10.06 15.39 3.49
C GLU A 160 -8.86 15.93 4.25
N ASP A 161 -8.74 15.56 5.52
CA ASP A 161 -7.66 16.03 6.38
C ASP A 161 -6.30 15.65 5.74
N PRO A 162 -5.45 16.64 5.37
CA PRO A 162 -4.18 16.35 4.72
C PRO A 162 -3.27 15.44 5.55
N LEU A 163 -3.41 15.44 6.88
CA LEU A 163 -2.64 14.55 7.76
C LEU A 163 -3.16 13.11 7.70
N ALA A 164 -4.47 12.91 7.67
CA ALA A 164 -5.04 11.57 7.48
C ALA A 164 -4.68 10.98 6.11
N LEU A 165 -4.67 11.82 5.06
CA LEU A 165 -4.20 11.43 3.73
C LEU A 165 -2.72 11.10 3.72
N LEU A 166 -1.89 11.90 4.40
CA LEU A 166 -0.48 11.60 4.58
C LEU A 166 -0.28 10.23 5.23
N GLU A 167 -0.84 10.01 6.42
CA GLU A 167 -0.58 8.83 7.23
C GLU A 167 -1.01 7.54 6.52
N SER A 168 -2.21 7.53 5.94
CA SER A 168 -2.76 6.37 5.25
C SER A 168 -1.95 6.01 4.00
N ASN A 169 -1.62 7.00 3.16
CA ASN A 169 -0.89 6.75 1.92
C ASN A 169 0.60 6.46 2.15
N LEU A 170 1.23 7.11 3.13
CA LEU A 170 2.62 6.84 3.49
C LEU A 170 2.80 5.43 4.03
N ALA A 171 1.87 4.97 4.87
CA ALA A 171 1.91 3.59 5.37
C ALA A 171 1.72 2.55 4.26
N LEU A 172 0.87 2.83 3.26
CA LEU A 172 0.74 1.98 2.07
C LEU A 172 2.04 1.92 1.26
N LEU A 173 2.74 3.05 1.10
CA LEU A 173 4.06 3.07 0.44
C LEU A 173 5.11 2.31 1.24
N HIS A 174 5.21 2.51 2.56
CA HIS A 174 6.13 1.75 3.41
C HIS A 174 5.85 0.24 3.34
N LEU A 175 4.59 -0.19 3.35
CA LEU A 175 4.24 -1.60 3.19
C LEU A 175 4.70 -2.16 1.85
N HIS A 176 4.50 -1.40 0.78
CA HIS A 176 4.96 -1.80 -0.56
C HIS A 176 6.50 -1.85 -0.63
N HIS A 177 7.17 -0.88 -0.02
CA HIS A 177 8.62 -0.82 0.03
C HIS A 177 9.20 -2.02 0.80
N ILE A 178 8.68 -2.32 2.00
CA ILE A 178 9.11 -3.49 2.77
C ILE A 178 8.84 -4.78 2.00
N GLN A 179 7.71 -4.88 1.30
CA GLN A 179 7.44 -6.03 0.41
C GLN A 179 8.50 -6.17 -0.69
N SER A 180 8.92 -5.05 -1.29
CA SER A 180 9.95 -5.05 -2.33
C SER A 180 11.31 -5.49 -1.77
N LEU A 181 11.69 -5.00 -0.58
CA LEU A 181 12.90 -5.42 0.14
C LEU A 181 12.86 -6.91 0.52
N LEU A 182 11.70 -7.42 0.95
CA LEU A 182 11.53 -8.85 1.24
C LEU A 182 11.75 -9.70 -0.01
N GLU A 183 11.19 -9.29 -1.15
CA GLU A 183 11.36 -10.01 -2.42
C GLU A 183 12.80 -9.99 -2.92
N GLU A 184 13.48 -8.84 -2.80
CA GLU A 184 14.89 -8.71 -3.14
C GLU A 184 15.76 -9.59 -2.22
N ASN A 185 15.53 -9.52 -0.91
CA ASN A 185 16.26 -10.31 0.07
C ASN A 185 16.04 -11.82 -0.10
N LEU A 186 14.84 -12.24 -0.51
CA LEU A 186 14.57 -13.65 -0.86
C LEU A 186 15.40 -14.11 -2.06
N ARG A 187 15.52 -13.28 -3.12
CA ARG A 187 16.37 -13.62 -4.27
C ARG A 187 17.84 -13.76 -3.88
N TYR A 188 18.32 -12.94 -2.95
CA TYR A 188 19.66 -13.09 -2.39
C TYR A 188 19.82 -14.41 -1.61
N LEU A 189 18.88 -14.75 -0.74
CA LEU A 189 18.90 -16.01 0.01
C LEU A 189 18.84 -17.26 -0.90
N GLU A 190 18.10 -17.20 -2.01
CA GLU A 190 18.05 -18.27 -3.01
C GLU A 190 19.38 -18.45 -3.75
N GLY A 191 20.21 -17.40 -3.82
CA GLY A 191 21.50 -17.40 -4.52
C GLY A 191 22.72 -17.70 -3.64
N ILE A 192 22.56 -17.82 -2.33
CA ILE A 192 23.66 -18.00 -1.36
C ILE A 192 23.57 -19.36 -0.70
N SER A 193 24.71 -20.04 -0.47
CA SER A 193 24.72 -21.31 0.24
C SER A 193 24.38 -21.12 1.73
N PRO A 194 23.56 -21.99 2.36
CA PRO A 194 23.22 -21.92 3.79
C PRO A 194 24.42 -21.96 4.75
N GLU A 195 25.57 -22.42 4.27
CA GLU A 195 26.82 -22.53 5.03
C GLU A 195 27.60 -21.21 5.09
N GLU A 196 27.27 -20.25 4.23
CA GLU A 196 27.93 -18.95 4.20
C GLU A 196 27.40 -18.03 5.32
N PRO A 197 28.27 -17.24 5.97
CA PRO A 197 27.84 -16.30 7.02
C PRO A 197 26.83 -15.27 6.48
N ALA A 198 26.96 -14.89 5.20
CA ALA A 198 26.03 -14.00 4.53
C ALA A 198 24.58 -14.55 4.53
N TYR A 199 24.39 -15.88 4.47
CA TYR A 199 23.06 -16.46 4.54
C TYR A 199 22.36 -16.16 5.86
N GLN A 200 23.09 -16.27 6.99
CA GLN A 200 22.53 -15.99 8.32
C GLN A 200 22.23 -14.50 8.49
N GLU A 201 23.07 -13.63 7.95
CA GLU A 201 22.84 -12.18 7.94
C GLU A 201 21.57 -11.82 7.16
N HIS A 202 21.43 -12.32 5.93
CA HIS A 202 20.25 -12.09 5.10
C HIS A 202 18.98 -12.71 5.69
N LEU A 203 19.08 -13.84 6.39
CA LEU A 203 17.96 -14.46 7.10
C LEU A 203 17.49 -13.59 8.28
N ALA A 204 18.42 -13.02 9.06
CA ALA A 204 18.10 -12.10 10.14
C ALA A 204 17.43 -10.82 9.59
N ILE A 205 17.95 -10.25 8.50
CA ILE A 205 17.32 -9.12 7.80
C ILE A 205 15.90 -9.49 7.35
N HIS A 206 15.70 -10.70 6.81
CA HIS A 206 14.39 -11.16 6.37
C HIS A 206 13.37 -11.18 7.52
N GLN A 207 13.77 -11.71 8.67
CA GLN A 207 12.90 -11.76 9.86
C GLN A 207 12.54 -10.35 10.36
N VAL A 208 13.50 -9.43 10.39
CA VAL A 208 13.26 -8.03 10.77
C VAL A 208 12.25 -7.37 9.82
N LEU A 209 12.42 -7.54 8.51
CA LEU A 209 11.51 -6.99 7.51
C LEU A 209 10.09 -7.57 7.62
N VAL A 210 9.95 -8.86 7.91
CA VAL A 210 8.64 -9.50 8.14
C VAL A 210 7.94 -8.90 9.36
N GLU A 211 8.66 -8.70 10.48
CA GLU A 211 8.08 -8.13 11.69
C GLU A 211 7.70 -6.66 11.49
N GLN A 212 8.57 -5.86 10.86
CA GLN A 212 8.27 -4.47 10.52
C GLN A 212 7.02 -4.36 9.64
N ARG A 213 6.88 -5.22 8.63
CA ARG A 213 5.68 -5.27 7.78
C ARG A 213 4.43 -5.57 8.60
N ARG A 214 4.52 -6.53 9.52
CA ARG A 214 3.41 -6.95 10.38
C ARG A 214 2.98 -5.83 11.32
N GLU A 215 3.93 -5.19 12.01
CA GLU A 215 3.65 -4.07 12.90
C GLU A 215 2.97 -2.92 12.15
N LEU A 216 3.49 -2.56 10.98
CA LEU A 216 2.95 -1.48 10.16
C LEU A 216 1.52 -1.80 9.68
N ALA A 217 1.29 -3.02 9.20
CA ALA A 217 -0.05 -3.45 8.78
C ALA A 217 -1.04 -3.49 9.96
N HIS A 218 -0.61 -3.94 11.13
CA HIS A 218 -1.44 -3.98 12.33
C HIS A 218 -1.87 -2.57 12.76
N ARG A 219 -0.96 -1.60 12.77
CA ARG A 219 -1.27 -0.19 13.07
C ARG A 219 -2.30 0.40 12.11
N GLN A 220 -2.27 -0.03 10.86
CA GLN A 220 -3.18 0.41 9.80
C GLN A 220 -4.48 -0.41 9.71
N GLY A 221 -4.66 -1.43 10.55
CA GLY A 221 -5.79 -2.35 10.44
C GLY A 221 -5.83 -3.15 9.13
N LEU A 222 -4.69 -3.27 8.44
CA LEU A 222 -4.54 -3.98 7.16
C LEU A 222 -4.24 -5.46 7.39
N ILE A 223 -4.94 -6.33 6.65
CA ILE A 223 -4.71 -7.78 6.67
C ILE A 223 -3.70 -8.12 5.56
N LEU A 224 -2.51 -8.62 5.94
CA LEU A 224 -1.46 -9.00 4.99
C LEU A 224 -1.74 -10.39 4.37
N PRO A 225 -1.50 -10.57 3.06
CA PRO A 225 -1.57 -11.89 2.43
C PRO A 225 -0.41 -12.79 2.90
N TYR A 226 -0.73 -14.00 3.37
CA TYR A 226 0.26 -15.04 3.67
C TYR A 226 0.72 -15.71 2.36
N ARG A 227 1.97 -15.52 1.97
CA ARG A 227 2.64 -16.46 1.05
C ARG A 227 3.29 -17.53 1.90
N LYS A 228 2.75 -18.75 1.82
CA LYS A 228 3.45 -19.95 2.26
C LYS A 228 4.75 -19.98 1.44
N ALA A 229 5.90 -19.78 2.09
CA ALA A 229 7.18 -20.08 1.47
C ALA A 229 7.03 -21.49 0.89
N SER A 230 7.23 -21.65 -0.41
CA SER A 230 7.24 -22.95 -1.05
C SER A 230 8.45 -23.70 -0.52
N SER A 231 8.30 -24.29 0.66
CA SER A 231 9.09 -25.43 1.09
C SER A 231 8.75 -26.53 0.09
N GLN A 232 9.48 -26.57 -1.02
CA GLN A 232 9.69 -27.84 -1.70
C GLN A 232 10.49 -28.70 -0.72
N GLU A 233 9.76 -29.33 0.20
CA GLU A 233 10.11 -30.64 0.70
C GLU A 233 10.20 -31.54 -0.53
N LYS A 234 11.41 -31.65 -1.08
CA LYS A 234 11.87 -32.90 -1.68
C LYS A 234 12.88 -33.50 -0.71
N ALA A 235 12.33 -34.03 0.39
CA ALA A 235 12.94 -35.15 1.06
C ALA A 235 12.65 -36.40 0.21
N THR A 236 13.73 -37.08 -0.16
CA THR A 236 13.86 -38.50 -0.57
C THR A 236 13.11 -38.98 -1.81
#